data_AF-A0A0H3JB57-F1
#
_entry.id   AF-A0A0H3JB57-F1
#
_cell.length_a   1.000
_cell.length_b   1.000
_cell.length_c   1.000
_cell.angle_alpha   90.00
_cell.angle_beta   90.00
_cell.angle_gamma   90.00
#
_symmetry.space_group_name_H-M   'P 1'
#
loop_
_entity.id
_entity.type
_entity.pdbx_description
1 polymer ?
#
loop_
_entity_poly.entity_id
_entity_poly.type
_entity_poly.pdbx_seq_one_letter_code
_entity_poly.pdbx_strand_id
1 'polypeptide(L)'
;MKNSKIDAAPTREFIINTITKDIRIQAAIFDLIDNSIKAAEFITHYNKLDKFFVSLEFDNSQFQISDNCGGISRKKVLGGALKIGSSLDYKSGHGIGLKRAFLKFGKIITITSNRSDYSCKMIIDVDKWGMKNDWDLYVTKVEYNENIFQGLTINIRNLYNEISRKFSDFKFKKELIEEISMKYRYKLQCGFKIIVNKKYIEPSFIQGDKVAESPYKVIDGMNIKVILYNHVITKENGWDIVINGRVILHRDKSEKTLWSKKLIKSHYSYIRFVGEVLNE
;
A
#
# COMPACT_ATOMS: atom_id res chain seq x y z
N MET A 1 -8.73 -8.57 55.13
CA MET A 1 -8.36 -9.52 54.05
C MET A 1 -7.13 -8.99 53.33
N LYS A 2 -6.09 -9.81 53.10
CA LYS A 2 -4.92 -9.42 52.29
C LYS A 2 -5.27 -9.69 50.83
N ASN A 3 -5.38 -8.64 50.03
CA ASN A 3 -5.55 -8.77 48.59
C ASN A 3 -4.19 -9.04 47.94
N SER A 4 -4.11 -10.10 47.12
CA SER A 4 -2.95 -10.36 46.27
C SER A 4 -3.08 -9.59 44.97
N LYS A 5 -2.02 -8.88 44.58
CA LYS A 5 -1.93 -8.20 43.28
C LYS A 5 -1.44 -9.20 42.23
N ILE A 6 -2.19 -9.35 41.15
CA ILE A 6 -1.78 -10.10 39.96
C ILE A 6 -1.42 -9.11 38.83
N ASP A 7 -0.41 -9.43 38.03
CA ASP A 7 -0.12 -8.71 36.80
C ASP A 7 -1.02 -9.26 35.68
N ALA A 8 -1.87 -8.41 35.13
CA ALA A 8 -2.79 -8.72 34.04
C ALA A 8 -2.45 -7.94 32.75
N ALA A 9 -1.24 -7.36 32.67
CA ALA A 9 -0.81 -6.66 31.48
C ALA A 9 -0.69 -7.62 30.28
N PRO A 10 -1.14 -7.21 29.07
CA PRO A 10 -0.95 -8.02 27.88
C PRO A 10 0.53 -8.20 27.57
N THR A 11 0.90 -9.37 27.08
CA THR A 11 2.29 -9.61 26.65
C THR A 11 2.62 -8.77 25.42
N ARG A 12 3.88 -8.39 25.28
CA ARG A 12 4.40 -7.72 24.08
C ARG A 12 4.05 -8.49 22.79
N GLU A 13 4.27 -9.80 22.81
CA GLU A 13 3.98 -10.67 21.67
C GLU A 13 2.50 -10.64 21.30
N PHE A 14 1.61 -10.64 22.30
CA PHE A 14 0.18 -10.49 22.08
C PHE A 14 -0.16 -9.15 21.41
N ILE A 15 0.46 -8.04 21.84
CA ILE A 15 0.24 -6.71 21.25
C ILE A 15 0.68 -6.70 19.78
N ILE A 16 1.91 -7.14 19.49
CA ILE A 16 2.44 -7.15 18.12
C ILE A 16 1.57 -8.03 17.22
N ASN A 17 1.25 -9.24 17.67
CA ASN A 17 0.39 -10.15 16.92
C ASN A 17 -0.99 -9.55 16.67
N THR A 18 -1.61 -8.93 17.67
CA THR A 18 -2.92 -8.25 17.52
C THR A 18 -2.86 -7.15 16.46
N ILE A 19 -1.77 -6.37 16.39
CA ILE A 19 -1.60 -5.31 15.40
C ILE A 19 -1.48 -5.90 13.97
N THR A 20 -0.85 -7.05 13.80
CA THR A 20 -0.50 -7.60 12.48
C THR A 20 -1.34 -8.79 12.01
N LYS A 21 -2.19 -9.38 12.85
CA LYS A 21 -2.89 -10.64 12.53
C LYS A 21 -3.83 -10.50 11.33
N ASP A 22 -4.61 -9.42 11.28
CA ASP A 22 -5.67 -9.27 10.28
C ASP A 22 -5.22 -8.64 8.96
N ILE A 23 -3.94 -8.25 8.83
CA ILE A 23 -3.42 -7.66 7.59
C ILE A 23 -2.88 -8.75 6.67
N ARG A 24 -3.44 -8.82 5.45
CA ARG A 24 -2.91 -9.67 4.38
C ARG A 24 -1.55 -9.16 3.93
N ILE A 25 -0.66 -10.07 3.51
CA ILE A 25 0.70 -9.74 3.05
C ILE A 25 0.65 -8.73 1.90
N GLN A 26 -0.21 -8.96 0.89
CA GLN A 26 -0.39 -8.03 -0.23
C GLN A 26 -0.89 -6.67 0.24
N ALA A 27 -1.84 -6.63 1.18
CA ALA A 27 -2.38 -5.37 1.71
C ALA A 27 -1.29 -4.54 2.42
N ALA A 28 -0.42 -5.19 3.20
CA ALA A 28 0.74 -4.54 3.78
C ALA A 28 1.68 -3.94 2.72
N ILE A 29 1.97 -4.68 1.64
CA ILE A 29 2.80 -4.18 0.53
C ILE A 29 2.13 -2.97 -0.15
N PHE A 30 0.83 -3.05 -0.42
CA PHE A 30 0.07 -1.95 -1.02
C PHE A 30 0.07 -0.70 -0.16
N ASP A 31 -0.04 -0.83 1.17
CA ASP A 31 0.05 0.31 2.07
C ASP A 31 1.42 1.01 1.96
N LEU A 32 2.52 0.26 1.76
CA LEU A 32 3.85 0.85 1.57
C LEU A 32 3.99 1.55 0.20
N ILE A 33 3.49 0.93 -0.87
CA ILE A 33 3.44 1.55 -2.21
C ILE A 33 2.61 2.83 -2.18
N ASP A 34 1.43 2.81 -1.55
CA ASP A 34 0.54 3.97 -1.44
C ASP A 34 1.23 5.14 -0.73
N ASN A 35 2.02 4.87 0.30
CA ASN A 35 2.78 5.92 1.00
C ASN A 35 3.85 6.55 0.09
N SER A 36 4.50 5.76 -0.75
CA SER A 36 5.49 6.24 -1.72
C SER A 36 4.82 7.14 -2.77
N ILE A 37 3.69 6.69 -3.34
CA ILE A 37 2.92 7.44 -4.33
C ILE A 37 2.41 8.76 -3.74
N LYS A 38 1.84 8.74 -2.53
CA LYS A 38 1.38 9.97 -1.85
C LYS A 38 2.52 10.95 -1.58
N ALA A 39 3.71 10.44 -1.25
CA ALA A 39 4.87 11.28 -1.06
C ALA A 39 5.31 11.93 -2.38
N ALA A 40 5.30 11.20 -3.49
CA ALA A 40 5.54 11.76 -4.82
C ALA A 40 4.50 12.83 -5.19
N GLU A 41 3.20 12.54 -5.03
CA GLU A 41 2.09 13.47 -5.30
C GLU A 41 2.13 14.74 -4.45
N PHE A 42 2.80 14.72 -3.30
CA PHE A 42 3.00 15.92 -2.49
C PHE A 42 4.16 16.79 -3.02
N ILE A 43 5.12 16.19 -3.74
CA ILE A 43 6.30 16.87 -4.30
C ILE A 43 6.00 17.47 -5.68
N THR A 44 5.20 16.79 -6.49
CA THR A 44 4.84 17.18 -7.86
C THR A 44 3.33 17.28 -8.03
N HIS A 45 2.87 17.65 -9.23
CA HIS A 45 1.47 17.54 -9.59
C HIS A 45 1.07 16.07 -9.79
N TYR A 46 -0.14 15.74 -9.34
CA TYR A 46 -0.72 14.40 -9.32
C TYR A 46 -0.65 13.62 -10.65
N ASN A 47 -0.68 14.32 -11.79
CA ASN A 47 -0.72 13.73 -13.13
C ASN A 47 0.66 13.58 -13.80
N LYS A 48 1.76 13.94 -13.13
CA LYS A 48 3.12 13.86 -13.69
C LYS A 48 4.09 13.23 -12.70
N LEU A 49 4.16 11.90 -12.73
CA LEU A 49 4.91 11.07 -11.79
C LEU A 49 6.14 10.38 -12.44
N ASP A 50 6.51 10.74 -13.67
CA ASP A 50 7.57 10.12 -14.50
C ASP A 50 8.97 10.08 -13.87
N LYS A 51 9.22 10.99 -12.92
CA LYS A 51 10.49 11.10 -12.18
C LYS A 51 10.53 10.25 -10.91
N PHE A 52 9.42 9.66 -10.50
CA PHE A 52 9.30 8.96 -9.23
C PHE A 52 9.19 7.46 -9.42
N PHE A 53 9.75 6.72 -8.47
CA PHE A 53 9.67 5.28 -8.43
C PHE A 53 9.58 4.73 -7.01
N VAL A 54 9.13 3.49 -6.93
CA VAL A 54 9.28 2.61 -5.77
C VAL A 54 9.79 1.25 -6.23
N SER A 55 10.78 0.72 -5.53
CA SER A 55 11.39 -0.58 -5.78
C SER A 55 11.13 -1.52 -4.61
N LEU A 56 10.65 -2.72 -4.93
CA LEU A 56 10.39 -3.82 -4.01
C LEU A 56 11.35 -4.96 -4.34
N GLU A 57 12.22 -5.31 -3.40
CA GLU A 57 13.14 -6.45 -3.51
C GLU A 57 12.89 -7.39 -2.34
N PHE A 58 12.55 -8.65 -2.62
CA PHE A 58 12.26 -9.61 -1.57
C PHE A 58 12.54 -11.07 -1.97
N ASP A 59 12.98 -11.83 -0.97
CA ASP A 59 13.30 -13.24 -1.05
C ASP A 59 12.94 -13.95 0.26
N ASN A 60 13.46 -15.16 0.46
CA ASN A 60 13.20 -15.95 1.66
C ASN A 60 13.86 -15.39 2.95
N SER A 61 14.77 -14.43 2.83
CA SER A 61 15.60 -13.90 3.91
C SER A 61 15.27 -12.45 4.28
N GLN A 62 14.80 -11.65 3.32
CA GLN A 62 14.55 -10.23 3.51
C GLN A 62 13.44 -9.66 2.62
N PHE A 63 12.93 -8.50 3.04
CA PHE A 63 12.08 -7.62 2.25
C PHE A 63 12.61 -6.20 2.33
N GLN A 64 12.76 -5.56 1.18
CA GLN A 64 13.17 -4.17 1.06
C GLN A 64 12.19 -3.41 0.17
N ILE A 65 11.76 -2.24 0.64
CA ILE A 65 11.12 -1.22 -0.19
C ILE A 65 11.98 0.05 -0.18
N SER A 66 12.20 0.64 -1.34
CA SER A 66 12.95 1.89 -1.49
C SER A 66 12.31 2.79 -2.53
N ASP A 67 12.17 4.07 -2.22
CA ASP A 67 11.60 5.08 -3.11
C ASP A 67 12.54 6.30 -3.24
N ASN A 68 12.33 7.10 -4.29
CA ASN A 68 12.93 8.43 -4.44
C ASN A 68 11.91 9.56 -4.20
N CYS A 69 10.91 9.32 -3.34
CA CYS A 69 9.77 10.20 -3.11
C CYS A 69 10.04 11.18 -1.97
N GLY A 70 11.28 11.65 -1.84
CA GLY A 70 11.68 12.75 -0.97
C GLY A 70 11.83 12.41 0.52
N GLY A 71 11.58 11.19 0.98
CA GLY A 71 11.88 10.80 2.37
C GLY A 71 10.96 11.40 3.45
N ILE A 72 11.34 11.27 4.72
CA ILE A 72 10.57 11.76 5.88
C ILE A 72 11.25 12.95 6.57
N SER A 73 10.55 14.09 6.66
CA SER A 73 11.09 15.30 7.27
C SER A 73 11.24 15.19 8.79
N ARG A 74 12.14 15.99 9.38
CA ARG A 74 12.33 16.07 10.84
C ARG A 74 11.01 16.29 11.58
N LYS A 75 10.17 17.21 11.08
CA LYS A 75 8.85 17.51 11.67
C LYS A 75 7.94 16.28 11.68
N LYS A 76 7.90 15.48 10.61
CA LYS A 76 7.10 14.25 10.55
C LYS A 76 7.65 13.19 11.50
N VAL A 77 8.97 12.99 11.53
CA VAL A 77 9.62 12.01 12.43
C VAL A 77 9.30 12.34 13.90
N LEU A 78 9.61 13.56 14.33
CA LEU A 78 9.41 13.99 15.72
C LEU A 78 7.93 14.20 16.08
N GLY A 79 7.10 14.51 15.08
CA GLY A 79 5.65 14.64 15.23
C GLY A 79 4.90 13.30 15.34
N GLY A 80 5.61 12.18 15.49
CA GLY A 80 4.99 10.88 15.71
C GLY A 80 4.44 10.21 14.46
N ALA A 81 4.91 10.56 13.26
CA ALA A 81 4.49 9.88 12.03
C ALA A 81 4.78 8.36 12.05
N LEU A 82 5.69 7.91 12.92
CA LEU A 82 6.03 6.50 13.14
C LEU A 82 5.51 5.93 14.47
N LYS A 83 4.81 6.74 15.28
CA LYS A 83 4.12 6.26 16.48
C LYS A 83 2.97 5.33 16.08
N ILE A 84 2.84 4.20 16.77
CA ILE A 84 1.74 3.24 16.57
C ILE A 84 0.52 3.73 17.34
N GLY A 85 -0.67 3.69 16.72
CA GLY A 85 -1.91 4.15 17.35
C GLY A 85 -2.03 5.68 17.50
N SER A 86 -1.23 6.45 16.76
CA SER A 86 -1.19 7.92 16.84
C SER A 86 -2.49 8.63 16.38
N SER A 87 -3.46 7.89 15.83
CA SER A 87 -4.79 8.38 15.50
C SER A 87 -5.82 7.50 16.21
N LEU A 88 -6.38 7.99 17.33
CA LEU A 88 -7.62 7.43 17.90
C LEU A 88 -8.83 7.77 17.01
N ASP A 89 -8.71 8.81 16.17
CA ASP A 89 -9.69 9.14 15.14
C ASP A 89 -9.62 8.17 13.96
N TYR A 90 -10.40 7.10 14.10
CA TYR A 90 -10.67 6.09 13.06
C TYR A 90 -11.23 6.70 11.75
N LYS A 91 -11.68 7.97 11.77
CA LYS A 91 -12.35 8.65 10.66
C LYS A 91 -11.47 8.89 9.43
N SER A 92 -10.15 8.90 9.58
CA SER A 92 -9.26 9.25 8.46
C SER A 92 -8.55 8.06 7.82
N GLY A 93 -8.51 6.86 8.41
CA GLY A 93 -7.79 5.69 7.85
C GLY A 93 -6.27 5.87 7.61
N HIS A 94 -5.74 7.07 7.81
CA HIS A 94 -4.36 7.48 7.56
C HIS A 94 -3.58 7.46 8.87
N GLY A 95 -2.74 6.44 9.06
CA GLY A 95 -1.81 6.39 10.20
C GLY A 95 -1.50 5.00 10.71
N ILE A 96 -2.32 4.00 10.38
CA ILE A 96 -2.17 2.61 10.84
C ILE A 96 -1.49 1.72 9.78
N GLY A 97 -1.80 1.91 8.49
CA GLY A 97 -1.34 1.04 7.39
C GLY A 97 0.18 0.89 7.29
N LEU A 98 0.92 2.03 7.28
CA LEU A 98 2.38 2.04 7.17
C LEU A 98 3.08 1.18 8.24
N LYS A 99 2.61 1.25 9.49
CA LYS A 99 3.29 0.62 10.64
C LYS A 99 2.94 -0.85 10.78
N ARG A 100 1.69 -1.21 10.51
CA ARG A 100 1.27 -2.61 10.40
C ARG A 100 2.03 -3.33 9.29
N ALA A 101 2.33 -2.62 8.20
CA ALA A 101 2.97 -3.22 7.04
C ALA A 101 4.38 -3.73 7.34
N PHE A 102 5.28 -2.92 7.90
CA PHE A 102 6.64 -3.39 8.19
C PHE A 102 6.70 -4.38 9.37
N LEU A 103 5.80 -4.27 10.36
CA LEU A 103 5.72 -5.24 11.46
C LEU A 103 5.18 -6.61 11.01
N LYS A 104 4.45 -6.67 9.89
CA LYS A 104 3.91 -7.93 9.37
C LYS A 104 5.00 -8.87 8.84
N PHE A 105 6.14 -8.36 8.40
CA PHE A 105 7.08 -9.14 7.60
C PHE A 105 8.20 -9.81 8.41
N GLY A 106 8.77 -9.12 9.40
CA GLY A 106 9.92 -9.65 10.13
C GLY A 106 10.29 -8.84 11.36
N LYS A 107 11.37 -9.28 12.01
CA LYS A 107 11.73 -8.84 13.37
C LYS A 107 12.76 -7.72 13.43
N ILE A 108 13.59 -7.58 12.40
CA ILE A 108 14.62 -6.55 12.35
C ILE A 108 14.28 -5.58 11.23
N ILE A 109 13.79 -4.40 11.60
CA ILE A 109 13.34 -3.37 10.65
C ILE A 109 14.31 -2.20 10.71
N THR A 110 14.87 -1.82 9.57
CA THR A 110 15.71 -0.63 9.42
C THR A 110 15.02 0.34 8.48
N ILE A 111 14.69 1.53 8.98
CA ILE A 111 14.13 2.62 8.18
C ILE A 111 15.22 3.67 8.03
N THR A 112 15.58 3.99 6.79
CA THR A 112 16.57 5.02 6.47
C THR A 112 15.93 6.04 5.57
N SER A 113 16.04 7.32 5.91
CA SER A 113 15.62 8.41 5.04
C SER A 113 16.82 9.28 4.69
N ASN A 114 17.00 9.49 3.40
CA ASN A 114 18.02 10.35 2.83
C ASN A 114 17.33 11.63 2.34
N ARG A 115 17.57 12.75 3.02
CA ARG A 115 17.08 14.08 2.66
C ARG A 115 18.17 15.11 2.90
N SER A 116 18.20 16.12 2.03
CA SER A 116 19.14 17.25 2.13
C SER A 116 18.98 18.05 3.43
N ASP A 117 17.75 18.19 3.94
CA ASP A 117 17.45 18.96 5.15
C ASP A 117 17.57 18.14 6.44
N TYR A 118 17.28 16.84 6.38
CA TYR A 118 17.31 15.95 7.55
C TYR A 118 17.36 14.47 7.13
N SER A 119 18.54 13.88 7.19
CA SER A 119 18.72 12.43 7.02
C SER A 119 18.72 11.72 8.36
N CYS A 120 18.02 10.59 8.45
CA CYS A 120 17.91 9.83 9.68
C CYS A 120 17.78 8.33 9.45
N LYS A 121 18.15 7.56 10.48
CA LYS A 121 18.04 6.11 10.53
C LYS A 121 17.34 5.68 11.82
N MET A 122 16.48 4.67 11.70
CA MET A 122 15.80 4.02 12.81
C MET A 122 15.95 2.52 12.67
N ILE A 123 16.19 1.85 13.79
CA ILE A 123 16.30 0.40 13.86
C ILE A 123 15.31 -0.08 14.91
N ILE A 124 14.43 -0.98 14.50
CA ILE A 124 13.45 -1.64 15.36
C ILE A 124 13.83 -3.11 15.43
N ASP A 125 14.22 -3.55 16.63
CA ASP A 125 14.34 -4.96 16.97
C ASP A 125 13.06 -5.35 17.71
N VAL A 126 12.14 -6.02 17.00
CA VAL A 126 10.82 -6.40 17.50
C VAL A 126 10.91 -7.32 18.72
N ASP A 127 11.98 -8.10 18.85
CA ASP A 127 12.19 -8.96 20.00
C ASP A 127 12.66 -8.17 21.24
N LYS A 128 13.08 -6.91 21.09
CA LYS A 128 13.46 -6.01 22.19
C LYS A 128 12.49 -4.85 22.41
N TRP A 129 11.78 -4.43 21.36
CA TRP A 129 10.87 -3.29 21.40
C TRP A 129 9.65 -3.59 22.28
N GLY A 130 9.32 -2.73 23.25
CA GLY A 130 8.28 -2.98 24.25
C GLY A 130 8.76 -3.76 25.48
N MET A 131 10.03 -4.16 25.56
CA MET A 131 10.58 -4.75 26.80
C MET A 131 10.57 -3.71 27.93
N LYS A 132 10.27 -4.15 29.15
CA LYS A 132 10.10 -3.25 30.33
C LYS A 132 9.12 -2.10 30.08
N ASN A 133 8.16 -2.30 29.16
CA ASN A 133 7.19 -1.29 28.73
C ASN A 133 7.80 -0.05 28.05
N ASP A 134 9.02 -0.14 27.51
CA ASP A 134 9.62 0.89 26.65
C ASP A 134 9.26 0.62 25.19
N TRP A 135 8.36 1.46 24.65
CA TRP A 135 7.89 1.41 23.27
C TRP A 135 8.48 2.54 22.41
N ASP A 136 9.48 3.26 22.92
CA ASP A 136 10.04 4.39 22.21
C ASP A 136 10.85 3.95 20.98
N LEU A 137 10.88 4.81 19.98
CA LEU A 137 11.66 4.63 18.77
C LEU A 137 12.81 5.61 18.77
N TYR A 138 14.03 5.09 18.82
CA TYR A 138 15.23 5.90 18.78
C TYR A 138 15.59 6.25 17.33
N VAL A 139 15.73 7.54 17.06
CA VAL A 139 16.09 8.08 15.75
C VAL A 139 17.52 8.58 15.81
N THR A 140 18.37 8.04 14.94
CA THR A 140 19.75 8.52 14.77
C THR A 140 19.80 9.46 13.57
N LYS A 141 20.29 10.70 13.76
CA LYS A 141 20.62 11.58 12.63
C LYS A 141 21.82 10.97 11.89
N VAL A 142 21.74 10.92 10.57
CA VAL A 142 22.85 10.47 9.72
C VAL A 142 23.20 11.57 8.72
N GLU A 143 24.37 11.48 8.11
CA GLU A 143 24.79 12.41 7.07
C GLU A 143 23.94 12.22 5.80
N TYR A 144 23.67 13.33 5.11
CA TYR A 144 23.06 13.30 3.80
C TYR A 144 24.05 12.72 2.79
N ASN A 145 23.60 11.77 1.98
CA ASN A 145 24.41 11.20 0.91
C ASN A 145 23.87 11.68 -0.45
N GLU A 146 24.63 12.56 -1.11
CA GLU A 146 24.29 13.11 -2.43
C GLU A 146 24.33 12.08 -3.57
N ASN A 147 25.06 10.98 -3.39
CA ASN A 147 25.17 9.89 -4.37
C ASN A 147 23.95 8.95 -4.35
N ILE A 148 23.00 9.17 -3.43
CA ILE A 148 21.77 8.39 -3.31
C ILE A 148 20.58 9.34 -3.46
N PHE A 149 19.52 8.86 -4.09
CA PHE A 149 18.29 9.62 -4.26
C PHE A 149 17.73 10.13 -2.92
N GLN A 150 17.05 11.28 -2.96
CA GLN A 150 16.28 11.74 -1.80
C GLN A 150 15.01 10.90 -1.67
N GLY A 151 14.88 10.18 -0.57
CA GLY A 151 13.93 9.08 -0.48
C GLY A 151 13.92 8.37 0.86
N LEU A 152 13.22 7.25 0.88
CA LEU A 152 13.11 6.39 2.05
C LEU A 152 13.36 4.93 1.65
N THR A 153 14.09 4.22 2.50
CA THR A 153 14.33 2.78 2.39
C THR A 153 13.91 2.09 3.68
N ILE A 154 13.05 1.08 3.57
CA ILE A 154 12.72 0.16 4.66
C ILE A 154 13.31 -1.20 4.29
N ASN A 155 14.22 -1.69 5.11
CA ASN A 155 14.78 -3.04 4.99
C ASN A 155 14.35 -3.88 6.20
N ILE A 156 13.82 -5.07 5.95
CA ILE A 156 13.28 -5.98 6.95
C ILE A 156 13.96 -7.32 6.79
N ARG A 157 14.60 -7.76 7.88
CA ARG A 157 15.32 -9.03 7.99
C ARG A 157 14.72 -9.87 9.12
N ASN A 158 15.16 -11.13 9.20
CA ASN A 158 14.62 -12.11 10.14
C ASN A 158 13.10 -12.22 9.96
N LEU A 159 12.72 -12.61 8.75
CA LEU A 159 11.32 -12.75 8.34
C LEU A 159 10.63 -13.83 9.17
N TYR A 160 9.34 -13.64 9.43
CA TYR A 160 8.54 -14.73 10.00
C TYR A 160 8.48 -15.91 9.02
N ASN A 161 8.42 -17.14 9.55
CA ASN A 161 8.47 -18.36 8.75
C ASN A 161 7.39 -18.41 7.64
N GLU A 162 6.18 -17.90 7.92
CA GLU A 162 5.11 -17.81 6.92
C GLU A 162 5.45 -16.85 5.77
N ILE A 163 6.12 -15.73 6.09
CA ILE A 163 6.49 -14.68 5.15
C ILE A 163 7.64 -15.15 4.28
N SER A 164 8.67 -15.76 4.88
CA SER A 164 9.79 -16.38 4.15
C SER A 164 9.30 -17.41 3.12
N ARG A 165 8.37 -18.30 3.52
CA ARG A 165 7.74 -19.26 2.61
C ARG A 165 6.96 -18.57 1.50
N LYS A 166 6.14 -17.56 1.83
CA LYS A 166 5.35 -16.81 0.83
C LYS A 166 6.21 -16.02 -0.16
N PHE A 167 7.29 -15.41 0.30
CA PHE A 167 8.24 -14.70 -0.58
C PHE A 167 9.11 -15.65 -1.41
N SER A 168 9.12 -16.95 -1.13
CA SER A 168 9.72 -17.97 -1.99
C SER A 168 8.74 -18.51 -3.04
N ASP A 169 7.44 -18.37 -2.80
CA ASP A 169 6.37 -18.93 -3.63
C ASP A 169 6.25 -18.14 -4.96
N PHE A 170 6.53 -18.83 -6.08
CA PHE A 170 6.45 -18.24 -7.42
C PHE A 170 5.02 -17.79 -7.77
N LYS A 171 4.01 -18.54 -7.33
CA LYS A 171 2.60 -18.19 -7.59
C LYS A 171 2.25 -16.90 -6.87
N PHE A 172 2.65 -16.77 -5.61
CA PHE A 172 2.46 -15.53 -4.85
C PHE A 172 3.14 -14.33 -5.53
N LYS A 173 4.38 -14.47 -6.01
CA LYS A 173 5.08 -13.38 -6.72
C LYS A 173 4.33 -12.94 -7.97
N LYS A 174 3.85 -13.91 -8.76
CA LYS A 174 3.09 -13.65 -9.98
C LYS A 174 1.78 -12.93 -9.67
N GLU A 175 1.00 -13.44 -8.71
CA GLU A 175 -0.27 -12.82 -8.27
C GLU A 175 -0.05 -11.40 -7.74
N LEU A 176 1.01 -11.17 -6.95
CA LEU A 176 1.34 -9.84 -6.45
C LEU A 176 1.64 -8.86 -7.58
N ILE A 177 2.43 -9.28 -8.59
CA ILE A 177 2.75 -8.46 -9.77
C ILE A 177 1.48 -8.10 -10.55
N GLU A 178 0.60 -9.07 -10.78
CA GLU A 178 -0.68 -8.87 -11.47
C GLU A 178 -1.58 -7.91 -10.68
N GLU A 179 -1.67 -8.07 -9.35
CA GLU A 179 -2.45 -7.17 -8.50
C GLU A 179 -1.86 -5.75 -8.48
N ILE A 180 -0.54 -5.57 -8.41
CA ILE A 180 0.11 -4.25 -8.47
C ILE A 180 -0.19 -3.57 -9.81
N SER A 181 0.02 -4.29 -10.91
CA SER A 181 -0.20 -3.81 -12.28
C SER A 181 -1.63 -3.31 -12.49
N MET A 182 -2.62 -4.07 -12.00
CA MET A 182 -4.03 -3.69 -12.06
C MET A 182 -4.35 -2.54 -11.11
N LYS A 183 -3.93 -2.64 -9.85
CA LYS A 183 -4.34 -1.72 -8.78
C LYS A 183 -3.84 -0.29 -9.01
N TYR A 184 -2.64 -0.17 -9.58
CA TYR A 184 -1.95 1.09 -9.79
C TYR A 184 -1.90 1.52 -11.26
N ARG A 185 -2.72 0.92 -12.15
CA ARG A 185 -2.68 1.17 -13.60
C ARG A 185 -2.69 2.66 -13.98
N TYR A 186 -3.49 3.48 -13.31
CA TYR A 186 -3.54 4.93 -13.58
C TYR A 186 -2.31 5.69 -13.06
N LYS A 187 -1.70 5.24 -11.96
CA LYS A 187 -0.43 5.82 -11.46
C LYS A 187 0.73 5.49 -12.37
N LEU A 188 0.78 4.25 -12.83
CA LEU A 188 1.72 3.77 -13.83
C LEU A 188 1.56 4.56 -15.16
N GLN A 189 0.32 4.81 -15.61
CA GLN A 189 0.03 5.68 -16.75
C GLN A 189 0.51 7.12 -16.56
N CYS A 190 0.43 7.67 -15.35
CA CYS A 190 0.98 8.99 -15.01
C CYS A 190 2.53 9.01 -14.97
N GLY A 191 3.18 7.87 -15.23
CA GLY A 191 4.63 7.71 -15.30
C GLY A 191 5.29 7.21 -14.02
N PHE A 192 4.55 6.99 -12.93
CA PHE A 192 5.13 6.46 -11.68
C PHE A 192 5.68 5.07 -11.94
N LYS A 193 6.94 4.79 -11.59
CA LYS A 193 7.56 3.49 -11.83
C LYS A 193 7.45 2.59 -10.60
N ILE A 194 6.85 1.42 -10.76
CA ILE A 194 6.91 0.37 -9.74
C ILE A 194 7.83 -0.73 -10.24
N ILE A 195 8.81 -1.11 -9.42
CA ILE A 195 9.81 -2.14 -9.73
C ILE A 195 9.67 -3.25 -8.71
N VAL A 196 9.56 -4.51 -9.15
CA VAL A 196 9.47 -5.68 -8.27
C VAL A 196 10.51 -6.70 -8.68
N ASN A 197 11.45 -7.03 -7.79
CA ASN A 197 12.58 -7.94 -8.04
C ASN A 197 13.25 -7.64 -9.39
N LYS A 198 13.67 -6.37 -9.55
CA LYS A 198 14.31 -5.80 -10.76
C LYS A 198 13.46 -5.73 -12.03
N LYS A 199 12.17 -6.07 -11.98
CA LYS A 199 11.25 -5.98 -13.12
C LYS A 199 10.36 -4.75 -13.02
N TYR A 200 10.33 -3.95 -14.08
CA TYR A 200 9.36 -2.86 -14.22
C TYR A 200 7.96 -3.43 -14.38
N ILE A 201 7.01 -2.85 -13.65
CA ILE A 201 5.60 -3.22 -13.71
C ILE A 201 4.90 -2.31 -14.71
N GLU A 202 4.35 -2.92 -15.75
CA GLU A 202 3.52 -2.22 -16.73
C GLU A 202 2.07 -2.10 -16.23
N PRO A 203 1.34 -1.04 -16.59
CA PRO A 203 -0.08 -0.90 -16.29
C PRO A 203 -0.92 -1.99 -16.96
N SER A 204 -1.84 -2.59 -16.22
CA SER A 204 -2.84 -3.50 -16.79
C SER A 204 -4.05 -2.73 -17.31
N PHE A 205 -4.36 -2.89 -18.59
CA PHE A 205 -5.49 -2.25 -19.26
C PHE A 205 -6.64 -3.22 -19.49
N ILE A 206 -7.85 -2.66 -19.55
CA ILE A 206 -9.04 -3.39 -19.99
C ILE A 206 -8.90 -3.60 -21.50
N GLN A 207 -8.61 -4.85 -21.91
CA GLN A 207 -8.51 -5.22 -23.32
C GLN A 207 -9.91 -5.52 -23.88
N GLY A 208 -10.58 -4.50 -24.40
CA GLY A 208 -11.89 -4.57 -25.03
C GLY A 208 -12.26 -3.25 -25.71
N ASP A 209 -13.41 -3.22 -26.39
CA ASP A 209 -13.89 -2.05 -27.10
C ASP A 209 -14.50 -1.06 -26.12
N LYS A 210 -13.98 0.18 -26.09
CA LYS A 210 -14.62 1.28 -25.36
C LYS A 210 -15.89 1.70 -26.12
N VAL A 211 -17.05 1.24 -25.64
CA VAL A 211 -18.35 1.43 -26.32
C VAL A 211 -19.08 2.69 -25.87
N ALA A 212 -18.80 3.19 -24.66
CA ALA A 212 -19.36 4.43 -24.17
C ALA A 212 -18.46 5.08 -23.11
N GLU A 213 -18.56 6.39 -23.00
CA GLU A 213 -17.83 7.21 -22.03
C GLU A 213 -18.70 8.41 -21.67
N SER A 214 -18.95 8.62 -20.37
CA SER A 214 -19.67 9.80 -19.91
C SER A 214 -18.73 11.01 -19.84
N PRO A 215 -19.26 12.25 -19.93
CA PRO A 215 -18.53 13.39 -19.40
C PRO A 215 -18.31 13.22 -17.88
N TYR A 216 -17.38 13.98 -17.33
CA TYR A 216 -17.27 14.14 -15.88
C TYR A 216 -18.53 14.84 -15.34
N LYS A 217 -19.02 14.36 -14.20
CA LYS A 217 -20.14 14.93 -13.48
C LYS A 217 -19.80 15.03 -12.00
N VAL A 218 -20.00 16.20 -11.43
CA VAL A 218 -19.88 16.41 -9.99
C VAL A 218 -21.13 15.85 -9.29
N ILE A 219 -20.93 14.90 -8.38
CA ILE A 219 -21.97 14.29 -7.54
C ILE A 219 -21.47 14.31 -6.11
N ASP A 220 -22.17 15.00 -5.22
CA ASP A 220 -21.78 15.15 -3.80
C ASP A 220 -20.32 15.60 -3.59
N GLY A 221 -19.83 16.48 -4.48
CA GLY A 221 -18.46 16.99 -4.45
C GLY A 221 -17.40 16.05 -5.02
N MET A 222 -17.77 14.87 -5.52
CA MET A 222 -16.88 13.95 -6.22
C MET A 222 -16.99 14.13 -7.73
N ASN A 223 -15.86 14.13 -8.45
CA ASN A 223 -15.85 14.28 -9.89
C ASN A 223 -15.86 12.91 -10.58
N ILE A 224 -17.05 12.47 -10.99
CA ILE A 224 -17.28 11.09 -11.43
C ILE A 224 -17.36 10.99 -12.95
N LYS A 225 -16.74 9.95 -13.50
CA LYS A 225 -16.85 9.55 -14.90
C LYS A 225 -17.05 8.04 -15.01
N VAL A 226 -17.85 7.61 -16.00
CA VAL A 226 -18.12 6.21 -16.27
C VAL A 226 -17.65 5.85 -17.68
N ILE A 227 -16.90 4.77 -17.80
CA ILE A 227 -16.43 4.20 -19.07
C ILE A 227 -16.95 2.78 -19.17
N LEU A 228 -17.54 2.43 -20.30
CA LEU A 228 -18.08 1.11 -20.56
C LEU A 228 -17.27 0.42 -21.66
N TYR A 229 -16.90 -0.83 -21.39
CA TYR A 229 -16.17 -1.69 -22.30
C TYR A 229 -17.00 -2.94 -22.63
N ASN A 230 -17.00 -3.32 -23.89
CA ASN A 230 -17.58 -4.58 -24.38
C ASN A 230 -16.53 -5.39 -25.13
N HIS A 231 -16.87 -6.63 -25.50
CA HIS A 231 -15.96 -7.53 -26.22
C HIS A 231 -14.61 -7.73 -25.52
N VAL A 232 -14.58 -7.63 -24.18
CA VAL A 232 -13.37 -7.90 -23.40
C VAL A 232 -12.87 -9.31 -23.73
N ILE A 233 -11.57 -9.43 -23.99
CA ILE A 233 -10.97 -10.67 -24.53
C ILE A 233 -11.25 -11.87 -23.60
N THR A 234 -11.09 -11.64 -22.30
CA THR A 234 -11.38 -12.61 -21.24
C THR A 234 -12.88 -12.71 -20.97
N LYS A 235 -13.36 -13.77 -20.31
CA LYS A 235 -14.77 -13.85 -19.86
C LYS A 235 -15.07 -12.95 -18.64
N GLU A 236 -14.21 -11.98 -18.36
CA GLU A 236 -14.37 -11.07 -17.23
C GLU A 236 -15.60 -10.19 -17.36
N ASN A 237 -16.13 -9.83 -16.20
CA ASN A 237 -17.18 -8.83 -16.07
C ASN A 237 -17.26 -8.27 -14.66
N GLY A 238 -17.82 -7.07 -14.53
CA GLY A 238 -18.03 -6.39 -13.25
C GLY A 238 -17.75 -4.90 -13.33
N TRP A 239 -17.79 -4.24 -12.17
CA TRP A 239 -17.38 -2.85 -12.01
C TRP A 239 -15.96 -2.75 -11.46
N ASP A 240 -15.14 -1.94 -12.12
CA ASP A 240 -13.93 -1.40 -11.55
C ASP A 240 -14.24 -0.02 -10.96
N ILE A 241 -13.95 0.19 -9.67
CA ILE A 241 -14.09 1.48 -9.00
C ILE A 241 -12.70 2.04 -8.71
N VAL A 242 -12.39 3.18 -9.31
CA VAL A 242 -11.10 3.85 -9.21
C VAL A 242 -11.28 5.14 -8.44
N ILE A 243 -10.51 5.31 -7.36
CA ILE A 243 -10.51 6.52 -6.55
C ILE A 243 -9.09 7.07 -6.54
N ASN A 244 -8.91 8.30 -6.98
CA ASN A 244 -7.61 8.97 -7.07
C ASN A 244 -6.58 8.04 -7.71
N GLY A 245 -6.91 7.46 -8.86
CA GLY A 245 -6.02 6.63 -9.67
C GLY A 245 -5.65 5.28 -9.04
N ARG A 246 -6.27 4.89 -7.92
CA ARG A 246 -6.14 3.57 -7.29
C ARG A 246 -7.40 2.77 -7.53
N VAL A 247 -7.27 1.56 -8.08
CA VAL A 247 -8.40 0.63 -8.20
C VAL A 247 -8.73 0.09 -6.80
N ILE A 248 -9.89 0.47 -6.27
CA ILE A 248 -10.36 0.06 -4.94
C ILE A 248 -11.17 -1.23 -5.03
N LEU A 249 -11.99 -1.34 -6.06
CA LEU A 249 -12.76 -2.54 -6.40
C LEU A 249 -12.44 -2.91 -7.83
N HIS A 250 -12.13 -4.19 -8.07
CA HIS A 250 -11.81 -4.71 -9.39
C HIS A 250 -12.82 -5.79 -9.74
N ARG A 251 -13.49 -5.64 -10.88
CA ARG A 251 -14.51 -6.57 -11.40
C ARG A 251 -15.55 -6.94 -10.34
N ASP A 252 -15.92 -5.97 -9.50
CA ASP A 252 -16.86 -6.20 -8.42
C ASP A 252 -18.25 -6.47 -8.98
N LYS A 253 -18.87 -7.51 -8.44
CA LYS A 253 -20.23 -7.96 -8.75
C LYS A 253 -21.09 -8.06 -7.50
N SER A 254 -20.61 -7.48 -6.40
CA SER A 254 -21.29 -7.55 -5.11
C SER A 254 -22.48 -6.60 -5.08
N GLU A 255 -23.29 -6.69 -4.02
CA GLU A 255 -24.37 -5.74 -3.81
C GLU A 255 -23.87 -4.30 -3.63
N LYS A 256 -22.59 -4.09 -3.27
CA LYS A 256 -22.01 -2.75 -3.08
C LYS A 256 -22.03 -1.94 -4.36
N THR A 257 -21.86 -2.59 -5.51
CA THR A 257 -21.91 -1.98 -6.84
C THR A 257 -23.25 -2.20 -7.53
N LEU A 258 -24.23 -2.78 -6.82
CA LEU A 258 -25.59 -3.06 -7.30
C LEU A 258 -25.64 -3.87 -8.60
N TRP A 259 -24.58 -4.63 -8.91
CA TRP A 259 -24.44 -5.39 -10.16
C TRP A 259 -25.63 -6.32 -10.40
N SER A 260 -25.91 -7.21 -9.43
CA SER A 260 -26.97 -8.20 -9.56
C SER A 260 -28.39 -7.62 -9.44
N LYS A 261 -28.56 -6.49 -8.72
CA LYS A 261 -29.90 -5.96 -8.38
C LYS A 261 -30.49 -5.04 -9.45
N LYS A 262 -29.67 -4.26 -10.15
CA LYS A 262 -30.17 -3.20 -11.06
C LYS A 262 -29.67 -3.34 -12.50
N LEU A 263 -28.55 -4.01 -12.72
CA LEU A 263 -27.93 -4.07 -14.05
C LEU A 263 -28.32 -5.32 -14.83
N ILE A 264 -28.42 -6.48 -14.17
CA ILE A 264 -28.77 -7.74 -14.83
C ILE A 264 -30.26 -7.78 -15.15
N LYS A 265 -30.59 -7.76 -16.44
CA LYS A 265 -31.94 -8.07 -16.94
C LYS A 265 -31.99 -9.52 -17.40
N SER A 266 -33.14 -10.18 -17.17
CA SER A 266 -33.36 -11.54 -17.69
C SER A 266 -33.15 -11.56 -19.22
N HIS A 267 -32.54 -12.65 -19.72
CA HIS A 267 -32.24 -12.91 -21.13
C HIS A 267 -31.05 -12.12 -21.76
N TYR A 268 -30.35 -11.28 -20.99
CA TYR A 268 -29.13 -10.61 -21.47
C TYR A 268 -27.86 -11.24 -20.87
N SER A 269 -26.81 -11.36 -21.69
CA SER A 269 -25.48 -11.78 -21.23
C SER A 269 -24.61 -10.56 -20.94
N TYR A 270 -23.98 -10.55 -19.78
CA TYR A 270 -23.00 -9.54 -19.36
C TYR A 270 -21.59 -10.13 -19.32
N ILE A 271 -21.37 -11.26 -19.99
CA ILE A 271 -20.04 -11.85 -20.18
C ILE A 271 -19.26 -10.90 -21.10
N ARG A 272 -17.98 -10.65 -20.80
CA ARG A 272 -17.12 -9.72 -21.56
C ARG A 272 -17.53 -8.24 -21.49
N PHE A 273 -18.38 -7.88 -20.54
CA PHE A 273 -18.76 -6.51 -20.27
C PHE A 273 -18.11 -6.01 -18.98
N VAL A 274 -17.45 -4.86 -19.07
CA VAL A 274 -16.76 -4.23 -17.96
C VAL A 274 -17.18 -2.77 -17.87
N GLY A 275 -17.59 -2.35 -16.69
CA GLY A 275 -17.78 -0.95 -16.38
C GLY A 275 -16.65 -0.43 -15.52
N GLU A 276 -16.18 0.78 -15.78
CA GLU A 276 -15.16 1.46 -14.99
C GLU A 276 -15.72 2.80 -14.51
N VAL A 277 -15.62 3.05 -13.21
CA VAL A 277 -16.03 4.31 -12.57
C VAL A 277 -14.79 5.00 -12.04
N LEU A 278 -14.52 6.21 -12.52
CA LEU A 278 -13.38 7.03 -12.12
C LEU A 278 -13.87 8.16 -11.21
N ASN A 279 -13.20 8.33 -10.07
CA ASN A 279 -13.30 9.50 -9.20
C ASN A 279 -11.92 10.18 -9.14
N GLU A 280 -11.86 11.43 -9.60
CA GLU A 280 -10.67 12.28 -9.63
C GLU A 280 -10.76 13.47 -8.68
#